data_AF-A0A520R6Q7-F1
#
_entry.id   AF-A0A520R6Q7-F1
#
_cell.length_a   1.000
_cell.length_b   1.000
_cell.length_c   1.000
_cell.angle_alpha   90.00
_cell.angle_beta   90.00
_cell.angle_gamma   90.00
#
_symmetry.space_group_name_H-M   'P 1'
#
loop_
_entity.id
_entity.type
_entity.pdbx_description
1 polymer ?
#
loop_
_entity_poly.entity_id
_entity_poly.type
_entity_poly.pdbx_seq_one_letter_code
_entity_poly.pdbx_strand_id
1 'polypeptide(L)'
;MLSAVLSTGLALGCAVPQLDRSEEAAERVRAQDLGTLPYHPLVYHLDLSILAYQLYGQTLAWPFDPYYEDAGPGREALIEQVRAWAEATGEAQVEDGVGIEAYRGPGLLGGFDDNPAHDPIVYQYSRLHPWSHTLTFPGERWTEYRTPRRITSRIRSAWMCTRALGATQEDVEAGLDGTVELHALPARRDDADPDAEDVLVAFEGGTGDKGEPGQPASQSLMGFALLRATGPETYDVHIAFRGSRSGSAGRAVREALSTGQAGGNPDWITDLGYREVERPLVSAREGHAVSRGMATSIASILPQLFHCLDHVGGRERAIAPTHIYVTGHSLGGALAQQLVSAVLLGDRYGVDGPRMPDSLRAWPWSRMKLITYGAPRVGNGTWAEALSTEALRSGFYVDQLAPFDSEAVGVTAPEILPRLNDPEQPAAYRVLTPSDPVTTDLIAGGAHVGQTVYLEEGDALEILSHGDFAAHEPTNMRALLLETLRDPERLPAEAWAYHEPATLTPERDALAAGTRAEYALLVEAVRGFYEREDLWFDGDAFDAGVTVFMSFLEAE
;
A
#
# COMPACT_ATOMS: atom_id res chain seq x y z
N MET A 1 -12.91 -1.72 -64.95
CA MET A 1 -12.03 -0.78 -64.23
C MET A 1 -12.29 -0.91 -62.74
N LEU A 2 -11.80 -1.99 -62.16
CA LEU A 2 -11.98 -2.35 -60.76
C LEU A 2 -10.85 -3.34 -60.44
N SER A 3 -9.67 -2.78 -60.19
CA SER A 3 -8.51 -3.42 -59.55
C SER A 3 -7.41 -2.36 -59.44
N ALA A 4 -6.69 -2.36 -58.32
CA ALA A 4 -5.63 -1.41 -57.92
C ALA A 4 -6.09 -0.17 -57.13
N VAL A 5 -6.51 -0.38 -55.87
CA VAL A 5 -5.99 0.35 -54.69
C VAL A 5 -6.12 -0.59 -53.48
N LEU A 6 -5.25 -1.60 -53.39
CA LEU A 6 -5.06 -2.46 -52.23
C LEU A 6 -3.54 -2.68 -52.11
N SER A 7 -2.82 -1.63 -51.74
CA SER A 7 -1.39 -1.70 -51.42
C SER A 7 -0.93 -0.37 -50.82
N THR A 8 -1.32 -0.12 -49.58
CA THR A 8 -0.55 0.69 -48.62
C THR A 8 -0.82 0.07 -47.27
N GLY A 9 0.12 -0.76 -46.81
CA GLY A 9 0.07 -1.36 -45.49
C GLY A 9 0.18 -0.29 -44.42
N LEU A 10 -0.83 -0.22 -43.56
CA LEU A 10 -0.64 0.20 -42.18
C LEU A 10 0.02 -0.97 -41.45
N ALA A 11 1.33 -1.11 -41.62
CA ALA A 11 2.14 -1.80 -40.63
C ALA A 11 2.34 -0.81 -39.47
N LEU A 12 1.35 -0.73 -38.57
CA LEU A 12 1.58 -0.25 -37.21
C LEU A 12 2.42 -1.32 -36.52
N GLY A 13 3.71 -1.33 -36.81
CA GLY A 13 4.69 -2.14 -36.11
C GLY A 13 4.96 -1.51 -34.75
N CYS A 14 4.03 -1.68 -33.80
CA CYS A 14 4.36 -1.52 -32.39
C CYS A 14 5.30 -2.67 -32.06
N ALA A 15 6.62 -2.41 -32.04
CA ALA A 15 7.59 -3.42 -31.66
C ALA A 15 7.40 -3.71 -30.17
N VAL A 16 6.80 -4.85 -29.85
CA VAL A 16 6.77 -5.39 -28.49
C VAL A 16 8.21 -5.82 -28.16
N PRO A 17 8.80 -5.39 -27.03
CA PRO A 17 10.12 -5.83 -26.60
C PRO A 17 10.07 -7.33 -26.34
N GLN A 18 11.13 -7.99 -26.77
CA GLN A 18 11.32 -9.41 -26.49
C GLN A 18 11.94 -9.53 -25.10
N LEU A 19 11.21 -10.15 -24.17
CA LEU A 19 11.67 -10.35 -22.81
C LEU A 19 12.40 -11.70 -22.73
N ASP A 20 13.67 -11.71 -22.32
CA ASP A 20 14.45 -12.96 -22.21
C ASP A 20 14.03 -13.77 -20.98
N ARG A 21 13.05 -14.68 -21.11
CA ARG A 21 12.58 -15.58 -20.05
C ARG A 21 13.22 -16.98 -20.10
N SER A 22 14.39 -17.09 -20.72
CA SER A 22 15.11 -18.36 -20.86
C SER A 22 15.66 -18.88 -19.53
N GLU A 23 15.95 -20.19 -19.47
CA GLU A 23 16.63 -20.76 -18.29
C GLU A 23 18.01 -20.14 -18.10
N GLU A 24 18.72 -19.88 -19.20
CA GLU A 24 20.03 -19.26 -19.20
C GLU A 24 20.00 -17.84 -18.62
N ALA A 25 18.93 -17.07 -18.88
CA ALA A 25 18.74 -15.74 -18.29
C ALA A 25 18.45 -15.80 -16.79
N ALA A 26 17.54 -16.70 -16.40
CA ALA A 26 17.25 -16.95 -15.00
C ALA A 26 18.51 -17.41 -14.24
N GLU A 27 19.31 -18.32 -14.81
CA GLU A 27 20.57 -18.79 -14.23
C GLU A 27 21.58 -17.65 -14.04
N ARG A 28 21.71 -16.75 -15.03
CA ARG A 28 22.56 -15.55 -14.91
C ARG A 28 22.15 -14.67 -13.74
N VAL A 29 20.84 -14.40 -13.57
CA VAL A 29 20.34 -13.63 -12.43
C VAL A 29 20.54 -14.39 -11.12
N ARG A 30 20.32 -15.71 -11.12
CA ARG A 30 20.51 -16.52 -9.92
C ARG A 30 21.95 -16.49 -9.43
N ALA A 31 22.91 -16.49 -10.34
CA ALA A 31 24.33 -16.42 -10.01
C ALA A 31 24.80 -15.06 -9.45
N GLN A 32 23.97 -14.01 -9.50
CA GLN A 32 24.34 -12.69 -8.99
C GLN A 32 24.34 -12.63 -7.46
N ASP A 33 25.20 -11.77 -6.93
CA ASP A 33 25.30 -11.49 -5.50
C ASP A 33 24.12 -10.62 -5.04
N LEU A 34 23.29 -11.17 -4.16
CA LEU A 34 22.14 -10.47 -3.59
C LEU A 34 22.53 -9.25 -2.74
N GLY A 35 23.81 -9.06 -2.44
CA GLY A 35 24.28 -7.99 -1.57
C GLY A 35 23.75 -8.22 -0.15
N THR A 36 23.06 -7.22 0.40
CA THR A 36 22.48 -7.31 1.75
C THR A 36 21.06 -7.88 1.76
N LEU A 37 20.42 -8.07 0.59
CA LEU A 37 19.03 -8.47 0.49
C LEU A 37 18.86 -9.99 0.74
N PRO A 38 17.78 -10.42 1.42
CA PRO A 38 17.56 -11.85 1.69
C PRO A 38 17.29 -12.70 0.44
N TYR A 39 16.77 -12.09 -0.62
CA TYR A 39 16.47 -12.68 -1.92
C TYR A 39 16.20 -11.58 -2.96
N HIS A 40 15.85 -11.96 -4.20
CA HIS A 40 15.76 -11.04 -5.32
C HIS A 40 14.93 -9.79 -4.99
N PRO A 41 15.45 -8.56 -5.24
CA PRO A 41 14.81 -7.32 -4.79
C PRO A 41 13.38 -7.16 -5.27
N LEU A 42 13.08 -7.52 -6.52
CA LEU A 42 11.72 -7.39 -7.05
C LEU A 42 10.71 -8.30 -6.34
N VAL A 43 11.13 -9.42 -5.75
CA VAL A 43 10.23 -10.27 -4.95
C VAL A 43 10.17 -9.75 -3.51
N TYR A 44 11.32 -9.37 -2.95
CA TYR A 44 11.40 -8.86 -1.58
C TYR A 44 10.51 -7.63 -1.35
N HIS A 45 10.53 -6.66 -2.26
CA HIS A 45 9.73 -5.44 -2.11
C HIS A 45 8.24 -5.62 -2.45
N LEU A 46 7.89 -6.67 -3.22
CA LEU A 46 6.50 -7.09 -3.37
C LEU A 46 6.01 -7.74 -2.07
N ASP A 47 6.82 -8.62 -1.46
CA ASP A 47 6.51 -9.23 -0.16
C ASP A 47 6.39 -8.17 0.95
N LEU A 48 7.15 -7.08 0.92
CA LEU A 48 6.95 -5.93 1.82
C LEU A 48 5.63 -5.19 1.54
N SER A 49 5.21 -5.09 0.28
CA SER A 49 3.88 -4.55 -0.05
C SER A 49 2.76 -5.47 0.47
N ILE A 50 2.97 -6.78 0.43
CA ILE A 50 2.07 -7.79 1.02
C ILE A 50 2.04 -7.67 2.56
N LEU A 51 3.19 -7.44 3.21
CA LEU A 51 3.25 -7.16 4.64
C LEU A 51 2.43 -5.92 4.99
N ALA A 52 2.42 -4.87 4.16
CA ALA A 52 1.60 -3.69 4.42
C ALA A 52 0.10 -4.03 4.43
N TYR A 53 -0.35 -4.91 3.54
CA TYR A 53 -1.72 -5.45 3.57
C TYR A 53 -1.98 -6.36 4.78
N GLN A 54 -1.00 -7.17 5.18
CA GLN A 54 -1.10 -8.00 6.38
C GLN A 54 -1.35 -7.13 7.62
N LEU A 55 -0.48 -6.14 7.86
CA LEU A 55 -0.60 -5.22 8.99
C LEU A 55 -1.93 -4.47 8.94
N TYR A 56 -2.37 -4.02 7.77
CA TYR A 56 -3.69 -3.41 7.60
C TYR A 56 -4.80 -4.35 8.07
N GLY A 57 -4.80 -5.60 7.62
CA GLY A 57 -5.79 -6.58 8.02
C GLY A 57 -5.78 -6.86 9.53
N GLN A 58 -4.62 -6.86 10.20
CA GLN A 58 -4.51 -7.04 11.65
C GLN A 58 -5.20 -5.91 12.43
N THR A 59 -5.18 -4.71 11.86
CA THR A 59 -5.78 -3.53 12.50
C THR A 59 -7.29 -3.48 12.35
N LEU A 60 -7.90 -4.20 11.42
CA LEU A 60 -9.35 -4.17 11.24
C LEU A 60 -10.07 -4.63 12.52
N ALA A 61 -10.87 -3.74 13.11
CA ALA A 61 -11.70 -4.08 14.26
C ALA A 61 -12.59 -5.29 13.94
N TRP A 62 -13.09 -5.34 12.70
CA TRP A 62 -13.92 -6.42 12.18
C TRP A 62 -13.27 -7.00 10.90
N PRO A 63 -12.58 -8.16 10.97
CA PRO A 63 -11.79 -8.71 9.86
C PRO A 63 -12.65 -9.25 8.70
N PHE A 64 -13.97 -9.20 8.80
CA PHE A 64 -14.95 -9.51 7.76
C PHE A 64 -15.67 -8.27 7.23
N ASP A 65 -15.42 -7.10 7.82
CA ASP A 65 -16.01 -5.84 7.40
C ASP A 65 -14.94 -4.74 7.33
N PRO A 66 -14.57 -4.37 6.11
CA PRO A 66 -14.46 -2.93 5.88
C PRO A 66 -15.36 -2.42 4.74
N TYR A 67 -16.25 -3.23 4.18
CA TYR A 67 -16.94 -2.89 2.92
C TYR A 67 -18.47 -2.94 2.99
N TYR A 68 -19.06 -3.35 4.11
CA TYR A 68 -20.51 -3.43 4.34
C TYR A 68 -21.32 -4.16 3.26
N GLU A 69 -20.67 -4.82 2.29
CA GLU A 69 -21.31 -5.41 1.12
C GLU A 69 -22.18 -6.60 1.52
N ASP A 70 -21.69 -7.38 2.49
CA ASP A 70 -22.39 -8.53 3.03
C ASP A 70 -23.73 -8.14 3.66
N ALA A 71 -23.88 -6.89 4.14
CA ALA A 71 -25.12 -6.39 4.70
C ALA A 71 -26.23 -6.16 3.64
N GLY A 72 -25.88 -6.12 2.35
CA GLY A 72 -26.84 -6.00 1.25
C GLY A 72 -27.83 -4.84 1.45
N PRO A 73 -29.16 -5.06 1.45
CA PRO A 73 -30.15 -4.02 1.70
C PRO A 73 -30.05 -3.34 3.08
N GLY A 74 -29.47 -4.00 4.09
CA GLY A 74 -29.29 -3.46 5.44
C GLY A 74 -28.05 -2.55 5.59
N ARG A 75 -27.26 -2.40 4.53
CA ARG A 75 -26.00 -1.66 4.51
C ARG A 75 -26.13 -0.22 5.04
N GLU A 76 -27.11 0.54 4.57
CA GLU A 76 -27.27 1.95 4.96
C GLU A 76 -27.57 2.08 6.47
N ALA A 77 -28.47 1.23 6.98
CA ALA A 77 -28.80 1.19 8.41
C ALA A 77 -27.61 0.76 9.27
N LEU A 78 -26.80 -0.20 8.81
CA LEU A 78 -25.59 -0.61 9.51
C LEU A 78 -24.56 0.53 9.56
N ILE A 79 -24.33 1.23 8.45
CA ILE A 79 -23.44 2.39 8.40
C ILE A 79 -23.90 3.50 9.36
N GLU A 80 -25.20 3.79 9.39
CA GLU A 80 -25.77 4.81 10.30
C GLU A 80 -25.52 4.44 11.77
N GLN A 81 -25.72 3.16 12.14
CA GLN A 81 -25.45 2.68 13.49
C GLN A 81 -23.98 2.77 13.87
N VAL A 82 -23.08 2.38 12.96
CA VAL A 82 -21.63 2.48 13.19
C VAL A 82 -21.22 3.94 13.39
N ARG A 83 -21.79 4.88 12.64
CA ARG A 83 -21.47 6.31 12.80
C ARG A 83 -21.98 6.89 14.11
N ALA A 84 -23.22 6.55 14.50
CA ALA A 84 -23.75 6.97 15.79
C ALA A 84 -22.90 6.44 16.96
N TRP A 85 -22.44 5.19 16.85
CA TRP A 85 -21.50 4.63 17.80
C TRP A 85 -20.13 5.33 17.77
N ALA A 86 -19.60 5.64 16.58
CA ALA A 86 -18.32 6.30 16.40
C ALA A 86 -18.31 7.72 16.99
N GLU A 87 -19.42 8.46 16.90
CA GLU A 87 -19.59 9.78 17.51
C GLU A 87 -19.47 9.70 19.04
N ALA A 88 -20.30 8.84 19.66
CA ALA A 88 -20.32 8.68 21.12
C ALA A 88 -19.00 8.12 21.67
N THR A 89 -18.38 7.18 20.94
CA THR A 89 -17.11 6.56 21.33
C THR A 89 -15.95 7.53 21.17
N GLY A 90 -15.93 8.31 20.08
CA GLY A 90 -14.89 9.28 19.81
C GLY A 90 -14.77 10.35 20.89
N GLU A 91 -15.88 10.91 21.34
CA GLU A 91 -15.92 11.88 22.45
C GLU A 91 -15.27 11.31 23.72
N ALA A 92 -15.67 10.10 24.12
CA ALA A 92 -15.13 9.42 25.30
C ALA A 92 -13.63 9.10 25.15
N GLN A 93 -13.18 8.63 23.98
CA GLN A 93 -11.77 8.30 23.74
C GLN A 93 -10.85 9.52 23.87
N VAL A 94 -11.32 10.69 23.43
CA VAL A 94 -10.58 11.95 23.54
C VAL A 94 -10.52 12.42 25.00
N GLU A 95 -11.64 12.35 25.74
CA GLU A 95 -11.69 12.72 27.16
C GLU A 95 -10.77 11.83 28.01
N ASP A 96 -10.79 10.52 27.76
CA ASP A 96 -10.04 9.52 28.54
C ASP A 96 -8.57 9.39 28.10
N GLY A 97 -8.19 9.91 26.93
CA GLY A 97 -6.83 9.82 26.41
C GLY A 97 -6.38 8.38 26.15
N VAL A 98 -7.22 7.57 25.51
CA VAL A 98 -7.06 6.11 25.38
C VAL A 98 -5.76 5.68 24.65
N GLY A 99 -5.21 6.54 23.79
CA GLY A 99 -3.93 6.29 23.11
C GLY A 99 -4.01 5.22 22.02
N ILE A 100 -3.13 4.21 22.07
CA ILE A 100 -3.01 3.16 21.03
C ILE A 100 -4.18 2.17 21.01
N GLU A 101 -4.88 2.02 22.12
CA GLU A 101 -6.05 1.12 22.23
C GLU A 101 -7.33 1.74 21.64
N ALA A 102 -7.30 3.02 21.26
CA ALA A 102 -8.44 3.72 20.69
C ALA A 102 -8.82 3.15 19.32
N TYR A 103 -10.13 3.10 19.04
CA TYR A 103 -10.63 2.88 17.70
C TYR A 103 -10.29 4.07 16.79
N ARG A 104 -9.97 3.78 15.53
CA ARG A 104 -9.59 4.74 14.49
C ARG A 104 -10.39 4.47 13.22
N GLY A 105 -10.34 5.38 12.24
CA GLY A 105 -11.09 5.26 10.99
C GLY A 105 -11.84 6.54 10.63
N PRO A 106 -13.18 6.59 10.77
CA PRO A 106 -13.96 7.83 10.75
C PRO A 106 -13.35 8.94 11.61
N GLY A 107 -13.51 10.18 11.18
CA GLY A 107 -12.90 11.32 11.88
C GLY A 107 -13.42 11.48 13.30
N LEU A 108 -14.70 11.14 13.51
CA LEU A 108 -15.38 11.17 14.80
C LEU A 108 -14.62 10.39 15.88
N LEU A 109 -14.12 9.19 15.56
CA LEU A 109 -13.39 8.34 16.52
C LEU A 109 -12.09 8.99 17.03
N GLY A 110 -11.48 9.83 16.20
CA GLY A 110 -10.26 10.55 16.54
C GLY A 110 -10.48 11.96 17.09
N GLY A 111 -11.73 12.43 17.18
CA GLY A 111 -12.07 13.77 17.64
C GLY A 111 -11.82 14.88 16.62
N PHE A 112 -11.95 14.59 15.32
CA PHE A 112 -11.81 15.58 14.24
C PHE A 112 -12.88 15.41 13.16
N ASP A 113 -12.89 16.33 12.19
CA ASP A 113 -13.90 16.38 11.12
C ASP A 113 -14.07 15.02 10.42
N ASP A 114 -15.33 14.62 10.25
CA ASP A 114 -15.73 13.37 9.61
C ASP A 114 -16.36 13.60 8.24
N ASN A 115 -16.23 12.61 7.36
CA ASN A 115 -16.90 12.62 6.07
C ASN A 115 -18.04 11.60 6.05
N PRO A 116 -19.30 12.03 6.18
CA PRO A 116 -20.46 11.14 6.15
C PRO A 116 -20.76 10.57 4.77
N ALA A 117 -19.92 10.78 3.75
CA ALA A 117 -19.99 10.03 2.50
C ALA A 117 -19.14 8.74 2.53
N HIS A 118 -18.24 8.59 3.51
CA HIS A 118 -17.33 7.44 3.59
C HIS A 118 -17.96 6.22 4.24
N ASP A 119 -17.56 5.04 3.76
CA ASP A 119 -17.78 3.79 4.47
C ASP A 119 -16.95 3.81 5.76
N PRO A 120 -17.55 3.67 6.96
CA PRO A 120 -16.82 3.83 8.21
C PRO A 120 -15.98 2.60 8.54
N ILE A 121 -14.77 2.52 7.99
CA ILE A 121 -13.84 1.41 8.29
C ILE A 121 -13.20 1.63 9.66
N VAL A 122 -13.38 0.68 10.58
CA VAL A 122 -12.90 0.82 11.96
C VAL A 122 -11.63 -0.01 12.19
N TYR A 123 -10.63 0.65 12.78
CA TYR A 123 -9.32 0.06 13.10
C TYR A 123 -9.04 0.11 14.60
N GLN A 124 -8.17 -0.78 15.07
CA GLN A 124 -7.58 -0.76 16.40
C GLN A 124 -6.09 -1.15 16.28
N TYR A 125 -5.20 -0.15 16.38
CA TYR A 125 -3.79 -0.34 16.02
C TYR A 125 -2.98 -1.11 17.07
N SER A 126 -3.46 -1.22 18.31
CA SER A 126 -2.83 -2.05 19.34
C SER A 126 -2.77 -3.54 19.00
N ARG A 127 -3.57 -3.99 18.02
CA ARG A 127 -3.63 -5.38 17.54
C ARG A 127 -2.51 -5.74 16.56
N LEU A 128 -1.70 -4.78 16.13
CA LEU A 128 -0.57 -5.02 15.23
C LEU A 128 0.42 -6.01 15.85
N HIS A 129 0.71 -7.08 15.12
CA HIS A 129 1.70 -8.10 15.49
C HIS A 129 2.32 -8.68 14.22
N PRO A 130 3.38 -8.03 13.68
CA PRO A 130 3.94 -8.34 12.36
C PRO A 130 4.39 -9.80 12.17
N TRP A 131 4.60 -10.53 13.28
CA TRP A 131 5.03 -11.91 13.28
C TRP A 131 3.92 -12.94 12.98
N SER A 132 2.64 -12.55 13.10
CA SER A 132 1.50 -13.44 12.83
C SER A 132 0.90 -13.18 11.45
N HIS A 133 0.31 -14.21 10.85
CA HIS A 133 -0.44 -14.06 9.60
C HIS A 133 -1.71 -13.23 9.84
N THR A 134 -2.48 -13.02 8.79
CA THR A 134 -3.77 -12.34 8.92
C THR A 134 -4.80 -12.91 7.98
N LEU A 135 -5.92 -13.34 8.55
CA LEU A 135 -7.08 -13.79 7.80
C LEU A 135 -8.16 -12.69 7.76
N THR A 136 -8.64 -12.36 6.57
CA THR A 136 -9.74 -11.40 6.36
C THR A 136 -10.77 -11.95 5.38
N PHE A 137 -12.02 -11.51 5.49
CA PHE A 137 -13.10 -11.85 4.57
C PHE A 137 -13.68 -10.61 3.90
N PRO A 138 -13.20 -10.21 2.70
CA PRO A 138 -13.70 -9.04 1.98
C PRO A 138 -15.04 -9.23 1.25
N GLY A 139 -15.80 -10.32 1.48
CA GLY A 139 -17.12 -10.56 0.86
C GLY A 139 -17.17 -11.78 -0.07
N GLU A 140 -16.12 -12.02 -0.86
CA GLU A 140 -16.13 -13.07 -1.89
C GLU A 140 -15.41 -14.35 -1.46
N ARG A 141 -14.21 -14.21 -0.88
CA ARG A 141 -13.32 -15.31 -0.51
C ARG A 141 -12.44 -14.90 0.66
N TRP A 142 -12.00 -15.86 1.44
CA TRP A 142 -11.05 -15.62 2.52
C TRP A 142 -9.69 -15.24 1.95
N THR A 143 -9.07 -14.23 2.53
CA THR A 143 -7.74 -13.75 2.16
C THR A 143 -6.81 -13.95 3.35
N GLU A 144 -5.78 -14.77 3.16
CA GLU A 144 -4.71 -14.98 4.14
C GLU A 144 -3.44 -14.29 3.68
N TYR A 145 -2.96 -13.34 4.47
CA TYR A 145 -1.66 -12.73 4.33
C TYR A 145 -0.64 -13.47 5.19
N ARG A 146 0.37 -14.04 4.55
CA ARG A 146 1.36 -14.95 5.16
C ARG A 146 2.77 -14.55 4.74
N THR A 147 3.13 -13.31 5.05
CA THR A 147 4.43 -12.73 4.67
C THR A 147 5.58 -13.66 5.10
N PRO A 148 6.60 -13.89 4.25
CA PRO A 148 7.66 -14.82 4.57
C PRO A 148 8.34 -14.55 5.91
N ARG A 149 8.58 -15.61 6.70
CA ARG A 149 9.31 -15.52 7.98
C ARG A 149 10.70 -14.89 7.85
N ARG A 150 11.36 -15.03 6.68
CA ARG A 150 12.64 -14.35 6.39
C ARG A 150 12.57 -12.82 6.54
N ILE A 151 11.37 -12.24 6.52
CA ILE A 151 11.10 -10.84 6.87
C ILE A 151 10.64 -10.76 8.32
N THR A 152 9.55 -11.46 8.67
CA THR A 152 8.83 -11.18 9.91
C THR A 152 9.54 -11.68 11.17
N SER A 153 10.26 -12.82 11.13
CA SER A 153 10.95 -13.35 12.31
C SER A 153 12.18 -12.53 12.71
N ARG A 154 12.74 -11.74 11.79
CA ARG A 154 13.88 -10.86 12.07
C ARG A 154 13.49 -9.55 12.76
N ILE A 155 12.20 -9.24 12.85
CA ILE A 155 11.69 -8.05 13.52
C ILE A 155 11.83 -8.27 15.03
N ARG A 156 12.66 -7.46 15.68
CA ARG A 156 12.87 -7.47 17.13
C ARG A 156 11.80 -6.66 17.86
N SER A 157 11.41 -5.53 17.28
CA SER A 157 10.48 -4.59 17.89
C SER A 157 9.60 -3.93 16.85
N ALA A 158 8.34 -3.69 17.21
CA ALA A 158 7.36 -3.01 16.38
C ALA A 158 6.86 -1.74 17.07
N TRP A 159 6.55 -0.73 16.26
CA TRP A 159 6.05 0.57 16.70
C TRP A 159 4.91 1.03 15.80
N MET A 160 4.04 1.89 16.32
CA MET A 160 2.97 2.53 15.56
C MET A 160 2.99 4.04 15.78
N CYS A 161 2.98 4.79 14.68
CA CYS A 161 2.87 6.24 14.70
C CYS A 161 1.46 6.69 14.31
N THR A 162 0.81 7.47 15.16
CA THR A 162 -0.57 7.94 14.99
C THR A 162 -0.66 9.45 15.08
N ARG A 163 -1.68 10.04 14.48
CA ARG A 163 -2.16 11.37 14.88
C ARG A 163 -2.73 11.30 16.30
N ALA A 164 -2.35 12.26 17.12
CA ALA A 164 -2.88 12.38 18.47
C ALA A 164 -4.40 12.59 18.45
N LEU A 165 -5.10 12.04 19.43
CA LEU A 165 -6.55 12.25 19.57
C LEU A 165 -6.85 13.73 19.76
N GLY A 166 -7.86 14.25 19.05
CA GLY A 166 -8.27 15.65 19.08
C GLY A 166 -7.34 16.64 18.36
N ALA A 167 -6.15 16.24 17.91
CA ALA A 167 -5.31 17.10 17.08
C ALA A 167 -5.97 17.28 15.70
N THR A 168 -6.02 18.49 15.13
CA THR A 168 -6.58 18.73 13.79
C THR A 168 -5.57 18.42 12.68
N GLN A 169 -6.03 18.30 11.43
CA GLN A 169 -5.15 18.08 10.28
C GLN A 169 -4.22 19.30 10.10
N GLU A 170 -4.77 20.49 10.32
CA GLU A 170 -4.02 21.75 10.27
C GLU A 170 -2.91 21.79 11.34
N ASP A 171 -3.20 21.35 12.56
CA ASP A 171 -2.19 21.29 13.64
C ASP A 171 -1.02 20.36 13.28
N VAL A 172 -1.33 19.18 12.73
CA VAL A 172 -0.35 18.18 12.31
C VAL A 172 0.50 18.72 11.14
N GLU A 173 -0.12 19.36 10.15
CA GLU A 173 0.59 19.97 9.02
C GLU A 173 1.43 21.19 9.43
N ALA A 174 0.97 21.95 10.42
CA ALA A 174 1.74 23.00 11.07
C ALA A 174 2.86 22.43 11.96
N GLY A 175 2.77 21.15 12.34
CA GLY A 175 3.70 20.40 13.20
C GLY A 175 3.88 21.04 14.53
N LEU A 176 2.74 21.29 15.16
CA LEU A 176 2.72 21.63 16.56
C LEU A 176 3.17 20.41 17.38
N ASP A 177 3.83 20.66 18.50
CA ASP A 177 4.27 19.59 19.39
C ASP A 177 3.07 18.82 19.93
N GLY A 178 3.19 17.50 20.04
CA GLY A 178 2.15 16.64 20.62
C GLY A 178 0.99 16.28 19.68
N THR A 179 1.04 16.65 18.39
CA THR A 179 0.01 16.28 17.41
C THR A 179 0.23 14.91 16.79
N VAL A 180 1.40 14.30 17.01
CA VAL A 180 1.78 12.97 16.56
C VAL A 180 2.27 12.18 17.77
N GLU A 181 1.84 10.93 17.87
CA GLU A 181 2.19 10.02 18.95
C GLU A 181 2.90 8.79 18.40
N LEU A 182 3.92 8.34 19.12
CA LEU A 182 4.67 7.13 18.83
C LEU A 182 4.44 6.10 19.93
N HIS A 183 3.94 4.94 19.55
CA HIS A 183 3.55 3.86 20.46
C HIS A 183 4.45 2.64 20.24
N ALA A 184 5.07 2.14 21.30
CA ALA A 184 5.73 0.83 21.26
C ALA A 184 4.65 -0.27 21.27
N LEU A 185 4.76 -1.23 20.36
CA LEU A 185 3.89 -2.39 20.33
C LEU A 185 4.59 -3.54 21.08
N PRO A 186 4.09 -3.95 22.26
CA PRO A 186 4.72 -5.01 23.03
C PRO A 186 4.63 -6.34 22.26
N ALA A 187 5.72 -7.09 22.22
CA ALA A 187 5.68 -8.47 21.75
C ALA A 187 4.87 -9.31 22.76
N ARG A 188 3.60 -9.56 22.44
CA ARG A 188 2.66 -10.30 23.29
C ARG A 188 2.88 -11.83 23.22
N ARG A 189 3.64 -12.27 22.21
CA ARG A 189 4.22 -13.62 22.07
C ARG A 189 5.62 -13.49 21.48
N ASP A 190 6.55 -14.33 21.94
CA ASP A 190 7.94 -14.33 21.47
C ASP A 190 8.05 -15.10 20.14
N ASP A 191 7.61 -14.43 19.07
CA ASP A 191 7.61 -14.98 17.70
C ASP A 191 8.82 -14.52 16.86
N ALA A 192 9.60 -13.59 17.40
CA ALA A 192 10.85 -13.16 16.80
C ALA A 192 11.92 -14.26 16.97
N ASP A 193 12.87 -14.30 16.05
CA ASP A 193 14.07 -15.11 16.25
C ASP A 193 14.91 -14.51 17.39
N PRO A 194 15.64 -15.33 18.19
CA PRO A 194 16.41 -14.83 19.33
C PRO A 194 17.50 -13.80 18.97
N ASP A 195 17.95 -13.79 17.72
CA ASP A 195 18.93 -12.87 17.14
C ASP A 195 18.28 -11.82 16.21
N ALA A 196 16.96 -11.63 16.30
CA ALA A 196 16.25 -10.58 15.58
C ALA A 196 16.81 -9.20 15.93
N GLU A 197 17.00 -8.37 14.91
CA GLU A 197 17.55 -7.01 15.05
C GLU A 197 16.72 -5.94 14.32
N ASP A 198 15.81 -6.35 13.44
CA ASP A 198 15.07 -5.42 12.59
C ASP A 198 14.03 -4.66 13.43
N VAL A 199 13.73 -3.43 13.02
CA VAL A 199 12.71 -2.60 13.69
C VAL A 199 11.64 -2.23 12.68
N LEU A 200 10.39 -2.56 12.97
CA LEU A 200 9.24 -2.19 12.14
C LEU A 200 8.51 -1.00 12.77
N VAL A 201 8.20 0.00 11.96
CA VAL A 201 7.48 1.20 12.38
C VAL A 201 6.32 1.45 11.43
N ALA A 202 5.12 1.10 11.86
CA ALA A 202 3.88 1.37 11.16
C ALA A 202 3.47 2.84 11.30
N PHE A 203 2.75 3.38 10.32
CA PHE A 203 2.27 4.76 10.36
C PHE A 203 0.84 4.91 9.82
N GLU A 204 0.08 5.75 10.50
CA GLU A 204 -1.25 6.21 10.10
C GLU A 204 -1.14 7.32 9.04
N GLY A 205 -2.20 7.49 8.26
CA GLY A 205 -2.45 8.67 7.45
C GLY A 205 -3.89 8.72 6.97
N GLY A 206 -4.20 9.78 6.23
CA GLY A 206 -5.52 10.04 5.68
C GLY A 206 -5.75 9.42 4.29
N THR A 207 -6.98 8.94 4.08
CA THR A 207 -7.51 8.45 2.81
C THR A 207 -8.96 8.94 2.64
N GLY A 208 -9.44 9.06 1.41
CA GLY A 208 -10.79 9.56 1.10
C GLY A 208 -10.90 11.07 0.91
N ASP A 209 -9.79 11.80 0.95
CA ASP A 209 -9.77 13.24 0.73
C ASP A 209 -9.20 13.57 -0.65
N LYS A 210 -10.06 14.10 -1.53
CA LYS A 210 -9.65 14.60 -2.85
C LYS A 210 -9.10 16.02 -2.82
N GLY A 211 -8.89 16.64 -1.66
CA GLY A 211 -8.50 18.03 -1.49
C GLY A 211 -9.62 19.02 -1.83
N GLU A 212 -10.88 18.61 -1.69
CA GLU A 212 -12.07 19.46 -1.87
C GLU A 212 -12.58 19.94 -0.50
N PRO A 213 -13.11 21.18 -0.40
CA PRO A 213 -13.70 21.65 0.85
C PRO A 213 -14.82 20.72 1.36
N GLY A 214 -14.77 20.36 2.64
CA GLY A 214 -15.81 19.54 3.28
C GLY A 214 -15.73 18.04 2.98
N GLN A 215 -14.58 17.54 2.49
CA GLN A 215 -14.31 16.11 2.30
C GLN A 215 -13.11 15.66 3.15
N PRO A 216 -13.17 15.75 4.50
CA PRO A 216 -12.05 15.36 5.34
C PRO A 216 -11.71 13.87 5.16
N ALA A 217 -10.44 13.54 5.36
CA ALA A 217 -9.96 12.17 5.25
C ALA A 217 -10.44 11.28 6.40
N SER A 218 -10.70 10.00 6.11
CA SER A 218 -10.69 8.94 7.11
C SER A 218 -9.26 8.54 7.42
N GLN A 219 -8.97 8.21 8.67
CA GLN A 219 -7.65 7.69 9.05
C GLN A 219 -7.54 6.21 8.73
N SER A 220 -6.33 5.78 8.37
CA SER A 220 -6.03 4.40 8.10
C SER A 220 -4.56 4.11 8.34
N LEU A 221 -4.22 2.83 8.59
CA LEU A 221 -2.82 2.40 8.53
C LEU A 221 -2.36 2.52 7.07
N MET A 222 -1.46 3.43 6.74
CA MET A 222 -1.07 3.66 5.34
C MET A 222 0.19 2.89 4.90
N GLY A 223 1.00 2.45 5.86
CA GLY A 223 2.21 1.70 5.56
C GLY A 223 3.10 1.48 6.77
N PHE A 224 4.35 1.11 6.50
CA PHE A 224 5.40 0.96 7.51
C PHE A 224 6.79 1.28 6.95
N ALA A 225 7.72 1.54 7.84
CA ALA A 225 9.15 1.54 7.59
C ALA A 225 9.80 0.35 8.33
N LEU A 226 10.60 -0.45 7.63
CA LEU A 226 11.42 -1.52 8.19
C LEU A 226 12.88 -1.08 8.18
N LEU A 227 13.46 -0.91 9.37
CA LEU A 227 14.88 -0.67 9.58
C LEU A 227 15.55 -2.03 9.71
N ARG A 228 16.07 -2.56 8.59
CA ARG A 228 16.62 -3.91 8.47
C ARG A 228 18.12 -3.91 8.78
N ALA A 229 18.54 -4.63 9.80
CA ALA A 229 19.95 -4.83 10.08
C ALA A 229 20.62 -5.60 8.93
N THR A 230 21.77 -5.10 8.48
CA THR A 230 22.62 -5.74 7.46
C THR A 230 23.99 -6.11 7.99
N GLY A 231 24.32 -5.64 9.19
CA GLY A 231 25.54 -5.90 9.93
C GLY A 231 25.51 -5.19 11.29
N PRO A 232 26.55 -5.34 12.13
CA PRO A 232 26.56 -4.79 13.50
C PRO A 232 26.34 -3.27 13.58
N GLU A 233 26.82 -2.55 12.56
CA GLU A 233 26.73 -1.09 12.45
C GLU A 233 26.24 -0.70 11.05
N THR A 234 25.44 -1.53 10.39
CA THR A 234 24.87 -1.19 9.08
C THR A 234 23.44 -1.66 9.00
N TYR A 235 22.60 -0.87 8.35
CA TYR A 235 21.20 -1.19 8.15
C TYR A 235 20.67 -0.52 6.88
N ASP A 236 19.58 -1.06 6.36
CA ASP A 236 18.81 -0.47 5.27
C ASP A 236 17.44 -0.03 5.79
N VAL A 237 16.82 0.97 5.16
CA VAL A 237 15.45 1.39 5.43
C VAL A 237 14.56 1.00 4.26
N HIS A 238 13.43 0.35 4.53
CA HIS A 238 12.42 0.00 3.54
C HIS A 238 11.09 0.62 3.92
N ILE A 239 10.61 1.57 3.14
CA ILE A 239 9.32 2.24 3.34
C ILE A 239 8.32 1.60 2.39
N ALA A 240 7.31 0.94 2.92
CA ALA A 240 6.29 0.25 2.15
C ALA A 240 4.90 0.84 2.44
N PHE A 241 4.17 1.17 1.38
CA PHE A 241 2.79 1.62 1.46
C PHE A 241 1.83 0.49 1.10
N ARG A 242 0.70 0.42 1.80
CA ARG A 242 -0.38 -0.50 1.40
C ARG A 242 -1.10 0.05 0.17
N GLY A 243 -1.62 -0.84 -0.65
CA GLY A 243 -2.59 -0.45 -1.67
C GLY A 243 -4.03 -0.45 -1.15
N SER A 244 -4.96 -0.13 -2.05
CA SER A 244 -6.39 -0.14 -1.79
C SER A 244 -6.89 -1.56 -1.58
N ARG A 245 -7.92 -1.70 -0.75
CA ARG A 245 -8.71 -2.93 -0.64
C ARG A 245 -10.19 -2.55 -0.69
N SER A 246 -10.98 -3.30 -1.47
CA SER A 246 -12.45 -3.20 -1.50
C SER A 246 -13.09 -4.54 -1.80
N GLY A 247 -14.31 -4.76 -1.29
CA GLY A 247 -15.13 -5.93 -1.60
C GLY A 247 -15.74 -5.90 -3.00
N SER A 248 -16.08 -4.70 -3.53
CA SER A 248 -16.61 -4.54 -4.89
C SER A 248 -15.92 -3.38 -5.65
N ALA A 249 -14.90 -3.72 -6.45
CA ALA A 249 -14.16 -2.72 -7.25
C ALA A 249 -15.09 -1.92 -8.19
N GLY A 250 -16.07 -2.58 -8.82
CA GLY A 250 -16.99 -1.91 -9.75
C GLY A 250 -18.00 -0.95 -9.11
N ARG A 251 -18.41 -1.18 -7.85
CA ARG A 251 -19.25 -0.23 -7.09
C ARG A 251 -18.39 0.93 -6.58
N ALA A 252 -17.27 0.58 -5.94
CA ALA A 252 -16.36 1.56 -5.36
C ALA A 252 -15.87 2.58 -6.39
N VAL A 253 -15.53 2.12 -7.61
CA VAL A 253 -15.24 3.03 -8.73
C VAL A 253 -16.42 3.99 -8.99
N ARG A 254 -17.64 3.48 -9.19
CA ARG A 254 -18.80 4.32 -9.56
C ARG A 254 -19.14 5.40 -8.52
N GLU A 255 -19.08 5.07 -7.23
CA GLU A 255 -19.42 6.00 -6.15
C GLU A 255 -18.30 7.02 -5.89
N ALA A 256 -17.04 6.62 -6.10
CA ALA A 256 -15.90 7.50 -5.96
C ALA A 256 -15.60 8.35 -7.21
N LEU A 257 -16.25 8.13 -8.36
CA LEU A 257 -15.98 8.89 -9.60
C LEU A 257 -16.33 10.39 -9.50
N SER A 258 -17.30 10.76 -8.66
CA SER A 258 -17.67 12.17 -8.46
C SER A 258 -16.52 12.95 -7.80
N THR A 259 -16.34 14.22 -8.16
CA THR A 259 -15.36 15.08 -7.47
C THR A 259 -15.95 15.68 -6.21
N GLY A 260 -17.18 16.21 -6.26
CA GLY A 260 -17.80 16.93 -5.14
C GLY A 260 -18.74 16.09 -4.27
N GLN A 261 -19.08 14.88 -4.70
CA GLN A 261 -20.03 13.97 -4.04
C GLN A 261 -19.45 12.54 -3.97
N ALA A 262 -18.12 12.43 -3.89
CA ALA A 262 -17.48 11.14 -3.77
C ALA A 262 -17.92 10.47 -2.46
N GLY A 263 -18.31 9.21 -2.54
CA GLY A 263 -18.68 8.41 -1.37
C GLY A 263 -18.25 6.97 -1.53
N GLY A 264 -18.48 6.17 -0.49
CA GLY A 264 -18.08 4.78 -0.43
C GLY A 264 -16.71 4.60 0.22
N ASN A 265 -15.96 3.60 -0.24
CA ASN A 265 -14.67 3.26 0.35
C ASN A 265 -13.63 4.41 0.21
N PRO A 266 -13.03 4.88 1.32
CA PRO A 266 -12.06 5.99 1.29
C PRO A 266 -10.87 5.81 0.36
N ASP A 267 -10.32 4.59 0.22
CA ASP A 267 -9.14 4.36 -0.63
C ASP A 267 -9.45 4.61 -2.10
N TRP A 268 -10.63 4.19 -2.57
CA TRP A 268 -11.05 4.44 -3.95
C TRP A 268 -11.33 5.91 -4.24
N ILE A 269 -11.79 6.65 -3.24
CA ILE A 269 -11.95 8.10 -3.35
C ILE A 269 -10.58 8.76 -3.54
N THR A 270 -9.55 8.32 -2.81
CA THR A 270 -8.16 8.75 -3.03
C THR A 270 -7.68 8.40 -4.45
N ASP A 271 -7.86 7.13 -4.86
CA ASP A 271 -7.47 6.63 -6.19
C ASP A 271 -8.07 7.44 -7.33
N LEU A 272 -9.36 7.78 -7.21
CA LEU A 272 -10.11 8.53 -8.22
C LEU A 272 -10.01 10.05 -8.04
N GLY A 273 -9.07 10.52 -7.22
CA GLY A 273 -8.65 11.92 -7.09
C GLY A 273 -7.71 12.38 -8.21
N TYR A 274 -7.84 11.85 -9.43
CA TYR A 274 -6.89 11.93 -10.55
C TYR A 274 -6.64 13.33 -11.13
N ARG A 275 -7.38 14.35 -10.70
CA ARG A 275 -7.16 15.72 -11.19
C ARG A 275 -5.74 16.15 -10.85
N GLU A 276 -4.96 16.45 -11.88
CA GLU A 276 -3.61 16.97 -11.71
C GLU A 276 -3.64 18.40 -11.13
N VAL A 277 -2.84 18.63 -10.11
CA VAL A 277 -2.70 19.92 -9.44
C VAL A 277 -1.25 20.21 -9.09
N GLU A 278 -0.90 21.49 -9.05
CA GLU A 278 0.36 21.93 -8.47
C GLU A 278 0.29 21.78 -6.94
N ARG A 279 1.29 21.09 -6.38
CA ARG A 279 1.41 20.83 -4.94
C ARG A 279 2.88 20.95 -4.53
N PRO A 280 3.33 22.14 -4.07
CA PRO A 280 4.74 22.39 -3.72
C PRO A 280 5.33 21.40 -2.71
N LEU A 281 4.53 20.90 -1.77
CA LEU A 281 4.93 19.88 -0.81
C LEU A 281 5.38 18.58 -1.48
N VAL A 282 4.77 18.21 -2.62
CA VAL A 282 5.16 17.04 -3.42
C VAL A 282 6.22 17.43 -4.46
N SER A 283 6.04 18.57 -5.13
CA SER A 283 7.00 19.09 -6.09
C SER A 283 6.85 20.60 -6.21
N ALA A 284 7.93 21.33 -5.92
CA ALA A 284 7.99 22.78 -5.95
C ALA A 284 8.41 23.36 -7.31
N ARG A 285 8.70 22.50 -8.29
CA ARG A 285 9.12 22.91 -9.64
C ARG A 285 7.94 23.40 -10.48
N GLU A 286 8.16 24.48 -11.23
CA GLU A 286 7.16 25.06 -12.12
C GLU A 286 6.69 24.05 -13.19
N GLY A 287 5.38 24.01 -13.46
CA GLY A 287 4.79 23.12 -14.46
C GLY A 287 4.69 21.65 -14.03
N HIS A 288 5.09 21.30 -12.80
CA HIS A 288 4.85 19.97 -12.24
C HIS A 288 3.44 19.91 -11.66
N ALA A 289 2.66 18.90 -12.08
CA ALA A 289 1.33 18.65 -11.55
C ALA A 289 1.18 17.17 -11.19
N VAL A 290 0.52 16.89 -10.07
CA VAL A 290 0.36 15.55 -9.50
C VAL A 290 -1.10 15.27 -9.15
N SER A 291 -1.48 13.99 -9.05
CA SER A 291 -2.81 13.57 -8.64
C SER A 291 -3.17 14.19 -7.29
N ARG A 292 -4.28 14.94 -7.27
CA ARG A 292 -4.71 15.69 -6.09
C ARG A 292 -5.04 14.79 -4.91
N GLY A 293 -5.72 13.66 -5.14
CA GLY A 293 -6.04 12.70 -4.06
C GLY A 293 -4.76 12.15 -3.42
N MET A 294 -3.81 11.71 -4.25
CA MET A 294 -2.54 11.16 -3.79
C MET A 294 -1.70 12.19 -3.04
N ALA A 295 -1.61 13.41 -3.57
CA ALA A 295 -0.87 14.49 -2.92
C ALA A 295 -1.49 14.89 -1.57
N THR A 296 -2.81 14.82 -1.44
CA THR A 296 -3.54 15.12 -0.19
C THR A 296 -3.32 14.01 0.84
N SER A 297 -3.43 12.75 0.43
CA SER A 297 -3.12 11.61 1.30
C SER A 297 -1.66 11.68 1.79
N ILE A 298 -0.70 11.96 0.91
CA ILE A 298 0.70 12.09 1.29
C ILE A 298 0.94 13.26 2.25
N ALA A 299 0.32 14.42 2.03
CA ALA A 299 0.43 15.54 2.97
C ALA A 299 0.03 15.13 4.40
N SER A 300 -0.96 14.23 4.53
CA SER A 300 -1.40 13.69 5.82
C SER A 300 -0.53 12.55 6.38
N ILE A 301 0.32 11.90 5.58
CA ILE A 301 1.19 10.80 6.01
C ILE A 301 2.57 11.28 6.44
N LEU A 302 3.15 12.27 5.73
CA LEU A 302 4.53 12.70 5.94
C LEU A 302 4.84 13.08 7.39
N PRO A 303 3.98 13.81 8.13
CA PRO A 303 4.23 14.14 9.53
C PRO A 303 4.48 12.91 10.41
N GLN A 304 3.63 11.88 10.30
CA GLN A 304 3.72 10.63 11.07
C GLN A 304 4.96 9.83 10.66
N LEU A 305 5.18 9.67 9.35
CA LEU A 305 6.34 8.94 8.82
C LEU A 305 7.67 9.58 9.27
N PHE A 306 7.83 10.89 9.09
CA PHE A 306 9.09 11.54 9.46
C PHE A 306 9.28 11.65 10.97
N HIS A 307 8.20 11.84 11.74
CA HIS A 307 8.29 11.79 13.20
C HIS A 307 8.77 10.42 13.69
N CYS A 308 8.26 9.33 13.11
CA CYS A 308 8.61 7.99 13.55
C CYS A 308 10.03 7.57 13.09
N LEU A 309 10.45 7.94 11.88
CA LEU A 309 11.82 7.73 11.42
C LEU A 309 12.83 8.52 12.27
N ASP A 310 12.51 9.76 12.65
CA ASP A 310 13.37 10.59 13.50
C ASP A 310 13.51 9.97 14.90
N HIS A 311 12.40 9.55 15.50
CA HIS A 311 12.40 9.02 16.86
C HIS A 311 12.94 7.59 16.96
N VAL A 312 12.55 6.70 16.06
CA VAL A 312 12.97 5.29 16.10
C VAL A 312 14.32 5.12 15.41
N GLY A 313 14.50 5.70 14.22
CA GLY A 313 15.79 5.71 13.55
C GLY A 313 16.85 6.37 14.43
N GLY A 314 16.61 7.59 14.91
CA GLY A 314 17.57 8.31 15.74
C GLY A 314 17.89 7.68 17.09
N ARG A 315 16.99 6.88 17.69
CA ARG A 315 17.21 6.21 18.99
C ARG A 315 17.74 4.78 18.87
N GLU A 316 17.21 3.99 17.93
CA GLU A 316 17.59 2.59 17.74
C GLU A 316 18.82 2.44 16.84
N ARG A 317 19.10 3.44 15.97
CA ARG A 317 20.19 3.40 14.99
C ARG A 317 20.89 4.78 14.89
N ALA A 318 22.00 4.96 15.60
CA ALA A 318 22.71 6.25 15.70
C ALA A 318 23.45 6.72 14.43
N ILE A 319 23.28 6.05 13.29
CA ILE A 319 23.98 6.31 12.03
C ILE A 319 22.97 6.39 10.89
N ALA A 320 23.35 6.98 9.75
CA ALA A 320 22.52 6.97 8.55
C ALA A 320 22.43 5.55 7.95
N PRO A 321 21.32 5.18 7.27
CA PRO A 321 21.21 3.89 6.60
C PRO A 321 22.10 3.82 5.36
N THR A 322 22.47 2.61 4.96
CA THR A 322 23.22 2.36 3.71
C THR A 322 22.33 2.59 2.50
N HIS A 323 21.10 2.09 2.54
CA HIS A 323 20.11 2.25 1.48
C HIS A 323 18.76 2.69 2.04
N ILE A 324 17.99 3.38 1.18
CA ILE A 324 16.58 3.69 1.40
C ILE A 324 15.80 3.18 0.20
N TYR A 325 14.91 2.24 0.44
CA TYR A 325 13.97 1.69 -0.53
C TYR A 325 12.57 2.20 -0.23
N VAL A 326 11.83 2.56 -1.27
CA VAL A 326 10.43 2.94 -1.19
C VAL A 326 9.65 2.05 -2.15
N THR A 327 8.59 1.42 -1.64
CA THR A 327 7.80 0.45 -2.39
C THR A 327 6.31 0.55 -2.11
N GLY A 328 5.53 0.00 -3.02
CA GLY A 328 4.10 -0.20 -2.83
C GLY A 328 3.44 -0.81 -4.05
N HIS A 329 2.28 -1.39 -3.83
CA HIS A 329 1.42 -1.95 -4.86
C HIS A 329 0.17 -1.08 -5.04
N SER A 330 -0.33 -0.93 -6.28
CA SER A 330 -1.57 -0.17 -6.57
C SER A 330 -1.50 1.27 -6.01
N LEU A 331 -2.51 1.71 -5.25
CA LEU A 331 -2.49 2.96 -4.46
C LEU A 331 -1.17 3.16 -3.70
N GLY A 332 -0.64 2.10 -3.07
CA GLY A 332 0.61 2.17 -2.32
C GLY A 332 1.80 2.51 -3.22
N GLY A 333 1.81 2.03 -4.47
CA GLY A 333 2.81 2.39 -5.46
C GLY A 333 2.71 3.84 -5.91
N ALA A 334 1.49 4.40 -5.97
CA ALA A 334 1.28 5.82 -6.19
C ALA A 334 1.77 6.68 -5.02
N LEU A 335 1.43 6.30 -3.80
CA LEU A 335 1.90 6.98 -2.58
C LEU A 335 3.45 6.93 -2.48
N ALA A 336 4.06 5.81 -2.83
CA ALA A 336 5.51 5.67 -2.92
C ALA A 336 6.14 6.70 -3.89
N GLN A 337 5.58 6.87 -5.10
CA GLN A 337 6.05 7.88 -6.07
C GLN A 337 5.96 9.30 -5.50
N GLN A 338 4.85 9.61 -4.84
CA GLN A 338 4.59 10.93 -4.24
C GLN A 338 5.50 11.21 -3.05
N LEU A 339 5.79 10.22 -2.19
CA LEU A 339 6.78 10.34 -1.12
C LEU A 339 8.17 10.68 -1.69
N VAL A 340 8.62 9.89 -2.68
CA VAL A 340 9.93 10.12 -3.30
C VAL A 340 9.98 11.50 -3.95
N SER A 341 8.91 11.93 -4.62
CA SER A 341 8.80 13.30 -5.13
C SER A 341 8.87 14.34 -4.00
N ALA A 342 8.11 14.18 -2.92
CA ALA A 342 8.08 15.15 -1.82
C ALA A 342 9.46 15.37 -1.19
N VAL A 343 10.30 14.33 -1.14
CA VAL A 343 11.66 14.40 -0.61
C VAL A 343 12.67 14.93 -1.63
N LEU A 344 12.53 14.60 -2.93
CA LEU A 344 13.53 14.96 -3.94
C LEU A 344 13.22 16.27 -4.68
N LEU A 345 11.95 16.65 -4.77
CA LEU A 345 11.45 17.76 -5.57
C LEU A 345 10.56 18.73 -4.78
N GLY A 346 10.08 18.33 -3.60
CA GLY A 346 9.20 19.13 -2.75
C GLY A 346 9.93 20.19 -1.91
N ASP A 347 9.18 21.18 -1.43
CA ASP A 347 9.71 22.29 -0.62
C ASP A 347 9.69 22.07 0.89
N ARG A 348 8.80 21.21 1.40
CA ARG A 348 8.59 21.03 2.85
C ARG A 348 9.49 19.95 3.45
N TYR A 349 9.40 18.75 2.91
CA TYR A 349 10.13 17.56 3.37
C TYR A 349 11.32 17.21 2.44
N GLY A 350 11.73 18.16 1.59
CA GLY A 350 13.03 18.06 0.93
C GLY A 350 14.18 18.03 1.93
N VAL A 351 15.36 17.56 1.53
CA VAL A 351 16.55 17.44 2.41
C VAL A 351 16.86 18.76 3.16
N ASP A 352 16.70 19.89 2.49
CA ASP A 352 16.87 21.25 3.06
C ASP A 352 15.55 21.90 3.45
N GLY A 353 14.44 21.17 3.35
CA GLY A 353 13.10 21.66 3.66
C GLY A 353 12.92 21.97 5.15
N PRO A 354 12.02 22.90 5.50
CA PRO A 354 11.80 23.32 6.88
C PRO A 354 11.17 22.24 7.76
N ARG A 355 10.67 21.13 7.18
CA ARG A 355 9.97 20.06 7.89
C ARG A 355 10.73 18.73 7.95
N MET A 356 11.84 18.61 7.22
CA MET A 356 12.73 17.46 7.36
C MET A 356 13.42 17.51 8.74
N PRO A 357 13.26 16.50 9.61
CA PRO A 357 13.95 16.44 10.90
C PRO A 357 15.47 16.45 10.72
N ASP A 358 16.17 17.15 11.61
CA ASP A 358 17.62 17.34 11.50
C ASP A 358 18.41 16.03 11.52
N SER A 359 17.96 15.04 12.29
CA SER A 359 18.61 13.72 12.36
C SER A 359 18.54 12.97 11.02
N LEU A 360 17.52 13.27 10.21
CA LEU A 360 17.25 12.60 8.95
C LEU A 360 17.88 13.31 7.76
N ARG A 361 18.27 14.59 7.87
CA ARG A 361 18.89 15.33 6.75
C ARG A 361 20.18 14.67 6.23
N ALA A 362 20.90 13.97 7.10
CA ALA A 362 22.14 13.27 6.76
C ALA A 362 21.93 11.93 6.04
N TRP A 363 20.69 11.43 5.96
CA TRP A 363 20.39 10.17 5.28
C TRP A 363 20.58 10.30 3.76
N PRO A 364 20.87 9.19 3.04
CA PRO A 364 21.16 9.21 1.61
C PRO A 364 19.89 9.34 0.73
N TRP A 365 19.02 10.32 1.02
CA TRP A 365 17.75 10.52 0.31
C TRP A 365 17.91 10.64 -1.21
N SER A 366 18.95 11.33 -1.69
CA SER A 366 19.24 11.49 -3.13
C SER A 366 19.63 10.19 -3.84
N ARG A 367 19.78 9.09 -3.10
CA ARG A 367 20.16 7.76 -3.58
C ARG A 367 19.06 6.72 -3.36
N MET A 368 17.84 7.19 -3.05
CA MET A 368 16.66 6.34 -2.87
C MET A 368 16.41 5.42 -4.05
N LYS A 369 15.84 4.26 -3.73
CA LYS A 369 15.37 3.27 -4.70
C LYS A 369 13.85 3.22 -4.66
N LEU A 370 13.20 3.43 -5.79
CA LEU A 370 11.75 3.31 -5.94
C LEU A 370 11.43 2.01 -6.69
N ILE A 371 10.58 1.16 -6.12
CA ILE A 371 10.11 -0.07 -6.75
C ILE A 371 8.61 -0.13 -6.59
N THR A 372 7.84 -0.01 -7.66
CA THR A 372 6.37 0.02 -7.57
C THR A 372 5.74 -1.09 -8.37
N TYR A 373 4.62 -1.64 -7.90
CA TYR A 373 3.92 -2.76 -8.53
C TYR A 373 2.52 -2.34 -8.96
N GLY A 374 2.18 -2.45 -10.25
CA GLY A 374 0.84 -2.11 -10.75
C GLY A 374 0.42 -0.67 -10.43
N ALA A 375 1.37 0.25 -10.24
CA ALA A 375 1.05 1.58 -9.74
C ALA A 375 0.37 2.44 -10.81
N PRO A 376 -0.69 3.20 -10.46
CA PRO A 376 -1.34 4.09 -11.40
C PRO A 376 -0.42 5.28 -11.75
N ARG A 377 -0.81 6.01 -12.81
CA ARG A 377 -0.16 7.26 -13.21
C ARG A 377 -0.70 8.41 -12.37
N VAL A 378 0.19 9.14 -11.71
CA VAL A 378 -0.20 10.08 -10.65
C VAL A 378 0.44 11.46 -10.78
N GLY A 379 0.78 11.84 -12.00
CA GLY A 379 1.16 13.21 -12.33
C GLY A 379 1.46 13.37 -13.82
N ASN A 380 1.70 14.60 -14.22
CA ASN A 380 1.93 14.94 -15.61
C ASN A 380 3.30 14.44 -16.12
N GLY A 381 3.47 14.46 -17.44
CA GLY A 381 4.70 13.99 -18.10
C GLY A 381 5.96 14.69 -17.62
N THR A 382 5.92 16.01 -17.42
CA THR A 382 7.08 16.80 -16.96
C THR A 382 7.51 16.44 -15.54
N TRP A 383 6.55 16.26 -14.63
CA TRP A 383 6.82 15.77 -13.28
C TRP A 383 7.44 14.37 -13.30
N ALA A 384 6.83 13.44 -14.05
CA ALA A 384 7.26 12.06 -14.10
C ALA A 384 8.64 11.91 -14.76
N GLU A 385 8.93 12.69 -15.80
CA GLU A 385 10.25 12.74 -16.46
C GLU A 385 11.33 13.24 -15.50
N ALA A 386 11.08 14.36 -14.82
CA ALA A 386 12.02 14.93 -13.87
C ALA A 386 12.30 13.97 -12.70
N LEU A 387 11.27 13.29 -12.18
CA LEU A 387 11.44 12.32 -11.11
C LEU A 387 12.20 11.07 -11.59
N SER A 388 11.89 10.57 -12.78
CA SER A 388 12.50 9.34 -13.33
C SER A 388 13.94 9.54 -13.77
N THR A 389 14.19 10.56 -14.59
CA THR A 389 15.46 10.75 -15.31
C THR A 389 16.45 11.55 -14.48
N GLU A 390 16.05 12.70 -13.93
CA GLU A 390 16.95 13.59 -13.21
C GLU A 390 17.19 13.12 -11.77
N ALA A 391 16.10 12.84 -11.05
CA ALA A 391 16.18 12.48 -9.64
C ALA A 391 16.53 11.01 -9.42
N LEU A 392 15.89 10.09 -10.15
CA LEU A 392 16.05 8.64 -9.95
C LEU A 392 16.97 7.96 -10.97
N ARG A 393 17.51 8.71 -11.95
CA ARG A 393 18.48 8.24 -12.96
C ARG A 393 18.10 6.89 -13.59
N SER A 394 16.85 6.80 -14.01
CA SER A 394 16.23 5.62 -14.60
C SER A 394 15.59 5.95 -15.93
N GLY A 395 15.34 4.92 -16.75
CA GLY A 395 14.61 5.10 -18.00
C GLY A 395 13.24 5.74 -17.76
N PHE A 396 12.82 6.56 -18.70
CA PHE A 396 11.51 7.19 -18.69
C PHE A 396 10.87 6.99 -20.05
N TYR A 397 9.66 6.47 -20.00
CA TYR A 397 8.85 6.27 -21.18
C TYR A 397 7.53 7.00 -21.01
N VAL A 398 7.24 7.86 -21.99
CA VAL A 398 5.94 8.46 -22.21
C VAL A 398 5.69 8.49 -23.72
N ASP A 399 4.68 7.77 -24.18
CA ASP A 399 4.18 7.88 -25.54
C ASP A 399 2.66 7.98 -25.48
N GLN A 400 2.09 8.90 -26.24
CA GLN A 400 0.65 9.11 -26.34
C GLN A 400 0.01 8.22 -27.43
N LEU A 401 0.83 7.59 -28.29
CA LEU A 401 0.39 6.83 -29.46
C LEU A 401 0.63 5.32 -29.31
N ALA A 402 1.63 4.91 -28.53
CA ALA A 402 1.92 3.51 -28.22
C ALA A 402 1.53 3.20 -26.77
N PRO A 403 0.67 2.19 -26.52
CA PRO A 403 0.26 1.81 -25.16
C PRO A 403 1.34 0.99 -24.43
N PHE A 404 2.56 0.91 -24.98
CA PHE A 404 3.55 -0.07 -24.61
C PHE A 404 4.96 0.51 -24.65
N ASP A 405 5.70 0.36 -23.54
CA ASP A 405 7.08 0.82 -23.42
C ASP A 405 8.06 -0.10 -24.18
N SER A 406 8.43 0.30 -25.40
CA SER A 406 9.37 -0.46 -26.24
C SER A 406 10.77 -0.62 -25.65
N GLU A 407 11.13 0.19 -24.65
CA GLU A 407 12.42 0.12 -23.94
C GLU A 407 12.31 -0.61 -22.60
N ALA A 408 11.17 -1.22 -22.32
CA ALA A 408 10.98 -2.01 -21.13
C ALA A 408 11.91 -3.22 -21.08
N VAL A 409 12.30 -3.59 -19.86
CA VAL A 409 13.13 -4.76 -19.60
C VAL A 409 12.31 -5.87 -18.96
N GLY A 410 12.83 -7.09 -18.99
CA GLY A 410 12.24 -8.23 -18.30
C GLY A 410 12.75 -8.35 -16.86
N VAL A 411 12.07 -9.19 -16.07
CA VAL A 411 12.47 -9.55 -14.69
C VAL A 411 13.90 -10.09 -14.61
N THR A 412 14.37 -10.76 -15.67
CA THR A 412 15.69 -11.38 -15.79
C THR A 412 16.79 -10.42 -16.25
N ALA A 413 16.50 -9.12 -16.38
CA ALA A 413 17.46 -8.15 -16.84
C ALA A 413 18.63 -8.03 -15.84
N PRO A 414 19.88 -8.33 -16.25
CA PRO A 414 21.00 -8.52 -15.33
C PRO A 414 21.43 -7.24 -14.59
N GLU A 415 20.98 -6.08 -15.04
CA GLU A 415 21.26 -4.78 -14.44
C GLU A 415 20.38 -4.45 -13.22
N ILE A 416 19.21 -5.08 -13.06
CA ILE A 416 18.24 -4.72 -12.02
C ILE A 416 18.84 -4.85 -10.62
N LEU A 417 19.40 -6.02 -10.31
CA LEU A 417 19.92 -6.33 -8.98
C LEU A 417 21.17 -5.49 -8.64
N PRO A 418 22.18 -5.35 -9.52
CA PRO A 418 23.30 -4.44 -9.27
C PRO A 418 22.85 -2.99 -9.08
N ARG A 419 21.86 -2.52 -9.87
CA ARG A 419 21.34 -1.15 -9.76
C ARG A 419 20.64 -0.92 -8.42
N LEU A 420 19.92 -1.91 -7.90
CA LEU A 420 19.21 -1.82 -6.62
C LEU A 420 20.12 -2.00 -5.40
N ASN A 421 21.27 -2.66 -5.56
CA ASN A 421 22.29 -2.83 -4.51
C ASN A 421 23.39 -1.76 -4.51
N ASP A 422 23.41 -0.84 -5.48
CA ASP A 422 24.42 0.23 -5.54
C ASP A 422 24.11 1.35 -4.52
N PRO A 423 24.93 1.56 -3.48
CA PRO A 423 24.69 2.57 -2.45
C PRO A 423 24.96 4.00 -2.92
N GLU A 424 25.56 4.21 -4.10
CA GLU A 424 25.97 5.51 -4.61
C GLU A 424 25.01 6.10 -5.63
N GLN A 425 24.01 5.34 -6.08
CA GLN A 425 23.13 5.75 -7.15
C GLN A 425 21.66 5.58 -6.78
N PRO A 426 20.75 6.48 -7.18
CA PRO A 426 19.32 6.20 -7.08
C PRO A 426 18.86 5.22 -8.17
N ALA A 427 17.65 4.69 -8.07
CA ALA A 427 17.01 3.88 -9.11
C ALA A 427 15.48 3.91 -8.99
N ALA A 428 14.78 3.69 -10.09
CA ALA A 428 13.32 3.56 -10.13
C ALA A 428 12.91 2.47 -11.11
N TYR A 429 12.16 1.49 -10.62
CA TYR A 429 11.56 0.42 -11.43
C TYR A 429 10.06 0.37 -11.20
N ARG A 430 9.29 0.40 -12.29
CA ARG A 430 7.85 0.12 -12.28
C ARG A 430 7.61 -1.28 -12.82
N VAL A 431 7.18 -2.17 -11.95
CA VAL A 431 6.90 -3.57 -12.25
C VAL A 431 5.43 -3.72 -12.54
N LEU A 432 5.06 -4.22 -13.72
CA LEU A 432 3.66 -4.35 -14.11
C LEU A 432 3.46 -5.44 -15.17
N THR A 433 2.22 -5.89 -15.30
CA THR A 433 1.77 -6.65 -16.47
C THR A 433 1.23 -5.67 -17.51
N PRO A 434 1.47 -5.89 -18.81
CA PRO A 434 0.92 -5.03 -19.86
C PRO A 434 -0.62 -4.99 -19.89
N SER A 435 -1.27 -6.03 -19.37
CA SER A 435 -2.73 -6.21 -19.32
C SER A 435 -3.41 -5.54 -18.12
N ASP A 436 -2.63 -5.00 -17.15
CA ASP A 436 -3.17 -4.39 -15.93
C ASP A 436 -3.92 -3.07 -16.25
N PRO A 437 -5.25 -3.01 -16.03
CA PRO A 437 -6.07 -1.84 -16.33
C PRO A 437 -5.75 -0.61 -15.47
N VAL A 438 -5.15 -0.80 -14.29
CA VAL A 438 -4.75 0.30 -13.40
C VAL A 438 -3.58 1.08 -13.99
N THR A 439 -2.74 0.41 -14.79
CA THR A 439 -1.58 1.02 -15.44
C THR A 439 -1.89 1.55 -16.85
N THR A 440 -2.88 1.00 -17.55
CA THR A 440 -3.12 1.18 -19.00
C THR A 440 -4.25 2.15 -19.39
N ASP A 441 -4.34 3.33 -18.77
CA ASP A 441 -5.24 4.46 -19.15
C ASP A 441 -6.73 4.29 -18.83
N LEU A 442 -7.18 3.09 -18.45
CA LEU A 442 -8.61 2.83 -18.21
C LEU A 442 -9.17 3.57 -16.98
N ILE A 443 -8.34 4.02 -16.05
CA ILE A 443 -8.79 4.58 -14.76
C ILE A 443 -8.48 6.09 -14.58
N ALA A 444 -7.43 6.67 -15.19
CA ALA A 444 -7.25 8.12 -15.44
C ALA A 444 -5.82 8.46 -15.95
N GLY A 445 -5.66 9.67 -16.50
CA GLY A 445 -4.44 10.16 -17.17
C GLY A 445 -3.25 10.50 -16.25
N GLY A 446 -2.11 10.76 -16.90
CA GLY A 446 -0.82 11.06 -16.29
C GLY A 446 0.31 10.29 -16.97
N ALA A 447 1.50 10.31 -16.38
CA ALA A 447 2.66 9.56 -16.82
C ALA A 447 3.21 8.66 -15.70
N HIS A 448 3.90 7.59 -16.10
CA HIS A 448 4.50 6.64 -15.19
C HIS A 448 5.92 7.06 -14.77
N VAL A 449 6.33 6.66 -13.57
CA VAL A 449 7.67 6.94 -13.02
C VAL A 449 8.56 5.69 -13.08
N GLY A 450 9.81 5.86 -13.52
CA GLY A 450 10.84 4.83 -13.52
C GLY A 450 10.83 3.90 -14.74
N GLN A 451 11.87 3.07 -14.82
CA GLN A 451 12.09 2.09 -15.88
C GLN A 451 11.02 1.00 -15.82
N THR A 452 10.35 0.72 -16.94
CA THR A 452 9.38 -0.37 -17.00
C THR A 452 10.07 -1.73 -16.91
N VAL A 453 9.54 -2.57 -16.04
CA VAL A 453 9.83 -4.00 -15.94
C VAL A 453 8.54 -4.76 -16.20
N TYR A 454 8.44 -5.40 -17.36
CA TYR A 454 7.29 -6.24 -17.66
C TYR A 454 7.46 -7.64 -17.09
N LEU A 455 6.38 -8.16 -16.49
CA LEU A 455 6.33 -9.52 -15.96
C LEU A 455 6.05 -10.58 -17.04
N GLU A 456 5.45 -10.16 -18.15
CA GLU A 456 5.07 -11.00 -19.28
C GLU A 456 5.15 -10.21 -20.60
N GLU A 457 5.22 -10.93 -21.72
CA GLU A 457 5.18 -10.29 -23.04
C GLU A 457 3.79 -9.71 -23.28
N GLY A 458 3.71 -8.49 -23.83
CA GLY A 458 2.43 -7.88 -24.16
C GLY A 458 1.90 -8.37 -25.51
N ASP A 459 0.64 -8.76 -25.58
CA ASP A 459 -0.08 -8.82 -26.85
C ASP A 459 -0.74 -7.45 -27.12
N ALA A 460 -0.34 -6.80 -28.20
CA ALA A 460 -0.90 -5.52 -28.62
C ALA A 460 -2.42 -5.56 -28.83
N LEU A 461 -2.99 -6.72 -29.20
CA LEU A 461 -4.44 -6.90 -29.31
C LEU A 461 -5.12 -7.05 -27.94
N GLU A 462 -4.50 -7.75 -26.99
CA GLU A 462 -5.03 -7.98 -25.64
C GLU A 462 -5.10 -6.67 -24.84
N ILE A 463 -4.05 -5.86 -24.90
CA ILE A 463 -3.98 -4.52 -24.28
C ILE A 463 -5.09 -3.60 -24.82
N LEU A 464 -5.42 -3.72 -26.12
CA LEU A 464 -6.47 -2.93 -26.76
C LEU A 464 -7.89 -3.50 -26.55
N SER A 465 -8.02 -4.74 -26.06
CA SER A 465 -9.29 -5.50 -26.07
C SER A 465 -9.86 -5.84 -24.69
N HIS A 466 -9.69 -4.93 -23.72
CA HIS A 466 -10.17 -4.92 -22.32
C HIS A 466 -9.13 -5.46 -21.33
N GLY A 467 -8.84 -4.68 -20.29
CA GLY A 467 -7.83 -5.02 -19.27
C GLY A 467 -8.28 -6.12 -18.30
N ASP A 468 -7.30 -6.86 -17.79
CA ASP A 468 -7.50 -7.96 -16.84
C ASP A 468 -7.15 -7.50 -15.41
N PHE A 469 -8.18 -7.31 -14.57
CA PHE A 469 -7.97 -6.97 -13.16
C PHE A 469 -7.26 -8.08 -12.37
N ALA A 470 -7.28 -9.34 -12.83
CA ALA A 470 -6.48 -10.38 -12.21
C ALA A 470 -4.97 -10.11 -12.40
N ALA A 471 -4.57 -9.45 -13.48
CA ALA A 471 -3.17 -9.09 -13.72
C ALA A 471 -2.65 -8.03 -12.72
N HIS A 472 -3.57 -7.27 -12.11
CA HIS A 472 -3.29 -6.32 -11.03
C HIS A 472 -3.16 -6.99 -9.64
N GLU A 473 -3.46 -8.29 -9.50
CA GLU A 473 -3.41 -8.93 -8.18
C GLU A 473 -1.96 -9.24 -7.75
N PRO A 474 -1.55 -8.87 -6.52
CA PRO A 474 -0.20 -9.15 -6.02
C PRO A 474 0.18 -10.64 -6.09
N THR A 475 -0.79 -11.54 -5.90
CA THR A 475 -0.56 -12.99 -6.00
C THR A 475 -0.12 -13.41 -7.39
N ASN A 476 -0.71 -12.82 -8.43
CA ASN A 476 -0.45 -13.17 -9.82
C ASN A 476 0.87 -12.54 -10.28
N MET A 477 1.12 -11.27 -9.92
CA MET A 477 2.41 -10.63 -10.14
C MET A 477 3.56 -11.42 -9.49
N ARG A 478 3.36 -11.86 -8.25
CA ARG A 478 4.34 -12.67 -7.52
C ARG A 478 4.57 -14.01 -8.19
N ALA A 479 3.52 -14.70 -8.63
CA ALA A 479 3.64 -15.97 -9.34
C ALA A 479 4.50 -15.83 -10.62
N LEU A 480 4.24 -14.79 -11.43
CA LEU A 480 5.03 -14.50 -12.63
C LEU A 480 6.50 -14.20 -12.32
N LEU A 481 6.79 -13.47 -11.24
CA LEU A 481 8.16 -13.24 -10.76
C LEU A 481 8.86 -14.54 -10.40
N LEU A 482 8.21 -15.42 -9.61
CA LEU A 482 8.78 -16.70 -9.18
C LEU A 482 9.02 -17.64 -10.38
N GLU A 483 8.04 -17.73 -11.28
CA GLU A 483 8.12 -18.56 -12.50
C GLU A 483 9.26 -18.10 -13.41
N THR A 484 9.49 -16.79 -13.51
CA THR A 484 10.50 -16.22 -14.39
C THR A 484 11.90 -16.29 -13.79
N LEU A 485 12.06 -16.06 -12.48
CA LEU A 485 13.35 -16.13 -11.79
C LEU A 485 13.84 -17.56 -11.55
N ARG A 486 12.91 -18.53 -11.42
CA ARG A 486 13.20 -19.97 -11.27
C ARG A 486 14.20 -20.27 -10.16
N ASP A 487 14.03 -19.63 -9.01
CA ASP A 487 14.96 -19.70 -7.88
C ASP A 487 14.26 -20.20 -6.59
N PRO A 488 13.76 -21.45 -6.58
CA PRO A 488 12.99 -21.98 -5.47
C PRO A 488 13.80 -22.16 -4.18
N GLU A 489 15.13 -22.15 -4.26
CA GLU A 489 16.02 -22.28 -3.09
C GLU A 489 16.07 -20.98 -2.28
N ARG A 490 16.12 -19.83 -2.97
CA ARG A 490 16.23 -18.52 -2.32
C ARG A 490 14.89 -17.80 -2.21
N LEU A 491 13.94 -18.04 -3.11
CA LEU A 491 12.65 -17.36 -3.09
C LEU A 491 11.64 -18.11 -2.19
N PRO A 492 11.02 -17.45 -1.21
CA PRO A 492 9.92 -18.05 -0.46
C PRO A 492 8.78 -18.46 -1.40
N ALA A 493 8.23 -19.66 -1.22
CA ALA A 493 7.19 -20.17 -2.11
C ALA A 493 5.90 -19.34 -2.04
N GLU A 494 5.52 -18.88 -0.84
CA GLU A 494 4.23 -18.26 -0.59
C GLU A 494 4.37 -16.99 0.25
N ALA A 495 3.45 -16.04 0.02
CA ALA A 495 3.31 -14.81 0.82
C ALA A 495 1.83 -14.43 1.04
N TRP A 496 0.92 -15.00 0.24
CA TRP A 496 -0.50 -14.68 0.20
C TRP A 496 -1.25 -15.93 -0.25
N ALA A 497 -2.41 -16.22 0.36
CA ALA A 497 -3.33 -17.28 -0.05
C ALA A 497 -4.77 -16.77 -0.15
N TYR A 498 -5.53 -17.39 -1.05
CA TYR A 498 -6.97 -17.26 -1.10
C TYR A 498 -7.60 -18.60 -0.72
N HIS A 499 -8.64 -18.55 0.11
CA HIS A 499 -9.41 -19.74 0.49
C HIS A 499 -10.88 -19.54 0.10
N GLU A 500 -11.47 -20.55 -0.51
CA GLU A 500 -12.89 -20.54 -0.83
C GLU A 500 -13.73 -20.46 0.46
N PRO A 501 -14.90 -19.78 0.45
CA PRO A 501 -15.79 -19.72 1.60
C PRO A 501 -16.11 -21.10 2.18
N ALA A 502 -16.34 -22.10 1.32
CA ALA A 502 -16.66 -23.47 1.74
C ALA A 502 -15.53 -24.17 2.51
N THR A 503 -14.29 -23.66 2.45
CA THR A 503 -13.15 -24.25 3.17
C THR A 503 -13.15 -23.87 4.65
N LEU A 504 -13.51 -22.64 4.98
CA LEU A 504 -13.43 -22.10 6.35
C LEU A 504 -14.79 -21.85 6.98
N THR A 505 -15.84 -21.69 6.16
CA THR A 505 -17.23 -21.51 6.57
C THR A 505 -18.17 -22.33 5.68
N PRO A 506 -18.12 -23.67 5.75
CA PRO A 506 -18.96 -24.54 4.93
C PRO A 506 -20.46 -24.43 5.23
N GLU A 507 -20.83 -23.99 6.43
CA GLU A 507 -22.22 -23.81 6.85
C GLU A 507 -22.84 -22.48 6.39
N ARG A 508 -22.04 -21.58 5.81
CA ARG A 508 -22.48 -20.25 5.41
C ARG A 508 -23.53 -20.32 4.29
N ASP A 509 -24.64 -19.60 4.45
CA ASP A 509 -25.65 -19.42 3.42
C ASP A 509 -25.50 -18.03 2.79
N ALA A 510 -25.10 -18.00 1.51
CA ALA A 510 -24.96 -16.76 0.76
C ALA A 510 -26.29 -15.98 0.64
N LEU A 511 -27.44 -16.64 0.73
CA LEU A 511 -28.75 -15.97 0.70
C LEU A 511 -29.12 -15.31 2.03
N ALA A 512 -28.45 -15.69 3.12
CA ALA A 512 -28.64 -15.13 4.45
C ALA A 512 -27.51 -14.16 4.86
N ALA A 513 -26.61 -13.83 3.93
CA ALA A 513 -25.50 -12.91 4.16
C ALA A 513 -26.00 -11.58 4.78
N GLY A 514 -25.21 -11.02 5.70
CA GLY A 514 -25.56 -9.79 6.41
C GLY A 514 -26.38 -10.00 7.68
N THR A 515 -26.84 -11.22 7.95
CA THR A 515 -27.51 -11.54 9.23
C THR A 515 -26.50 -11.80 10.34
N ARG A 516 -26.92 -11.60 11.59
CA ARG A 516 -26.13 -11.93 12.78
C ARG A 516 -25.64 -13.38 12.79
N ALA A 517 -26.47 -14.32 12.33
CA ALA A 517 -26.11 -15.73 12.27
C ALA A 517 -24.94 -15.98 11.31
N GLU A 518 -24.98 -15.38 10.12
CA GLU A 518 -23.89 -15.52 9.13
C GLU A 518 -22.60 -14.83 9.60
N TYR A 519 -22.69 -13.65 10.22
CA TYR A 519 -21.50 -13.01 10.81
C TYR A 519 -20.90 -13.85 11.94
N ALA A 520 -21.71 -14.56 12.73
CA ALA A 520 -21.21 -15.45 13.78
C ALA A 520 -20.37 -16.60 13.19
N LEU A 521 -20.76 -17.14 12.03
CA LEU A 521 -19.95 -18.13 11.32
C LEU A 521 -18.59 -17.57 10.87
N LEU A 522 -18.55 -16.30 10.42
CA LEU A 522 -17.28 -15.64 10.07
C LEU A 522 -16.38 -15.45 11.30
N VAL A 523 -16.96 -15.05 12.43
CA VAL A 523 -16.25 -14.91 13.70
C VAL A 523 -15.65 -16.25 14.16
N GLU A 524 -16.44 -17.31 14.11
CA GLU A 524 -15.99 -18.67 14.47
C GLU A 524 -14.88 -19.16 13.54
N ALA A 525 -14.97 -18.90 12.24
CA ALA A 525 -13.94 -19.25 11.28
C ALA A 525 -12.61 -18.53 11.52
N VAL A 526 -12.66 -17.23 11.85
CA VAL A 526 -11.47 -16.45 12.22
C VAL A 526 -10.80 -17.05 13.46
N ARG A 527 -11.57 -17.28 14.54
CA ARG A 527 -11.03 -17.91 15.77
C ARG A 527 -10.42 -19.28 15.49
N GLY A 528 -11.22 -20.14 14.85
CA GLY A 528 -10.81 -21.50 14.54
C GLY A 528 -9.58 -21.54 13.64
N PHE A 529 -9.39 -20.56 12.76
CA PHE A 529 -8.16 -20.44 11.96
C PHE A 529 -6.94 -20.17 12.85
N TYR A 530 -6.95 -19.13 13.68
CA TYR A 530 -5.80 -18.80 14.52
C TYR A 530 -5.47 -19.90 15.54
N GLU A 531 -6.50 -20.56 16.10
CA GLU A 531 -6.33 -21.71 16.99
C GLU A 531 -5.71 -22.93 16.28
N ARG A 532 -6.18 -23.28 15.08
CA ARG A 532 -5.66 -24.43 14.32
C ARG A 532 -4.23 -24.23 13.84
N GLU A 533 -3.91 -23.02 13.40
CA GLU A 533 -2.59 -22.68 12.85
C GLU A 533 -1.56 -22.31 13.93
N ASP A 534 -1.96 -22.29 15.21
CA ASP A 534 -1.12 -21.85 16.34
C ASP A 534 -0.48 -20.48 16.11
N LEU A 535 -1.32 -19.54 15.66
CA LEU A 535 -0.92 -18.17 15.34
C LEU A 535 -1.35 -17.21 16.44
N TRP A 536 -0.51 -16.22 16.76
CA TRP A 536 -0.88 -15.20 17.71
C TRP A 536 -2.03 -14.36 17.15
N PHE A 537 -3.00 -14.08 18.01
CA PHE A 537 -4.15 -13.24 17.72
C PHE A 537 -4.64 -12.62 19.02
N ASP A 538 -4.97 -11.33 18.98
CA ASP A 538 -5.59 -10.65 20.11
C ASP A 538 -7.09 -10.99 20.20
N GLY A 539 -7.37 -12.15 20.79
CA GLY A 539 -8.74 -12.65 20.97
C GLY A 539 -9.60 -11.72 21.81
N ASP A 540 -9.05 -11.10 22.85
CA ASP A 540 -9.81 -10.22 23.74
C ASP A 540 -10.24 -8.94 23.03
N ALA A 541 -9.32 -8.27 22.31
CA ALA A 541 -9.65 -7.08 21.53
C ALA A 541 -10.61 -7.39 20.37
N PHE A 542 -10.41 -8.54 19.70
CA PHE A 542 -11.34 -9.01 18.68
C PHE A 542 -12.74 -9.23 19.24
N ASP A 543 -12.87 -9.86 20.41
CA ASP A 543 -14.15 -10.14 21.04
C ASP A 543 -14.89 -8.89 21.47
N ALA A 544 -14.16 -7.90 21.99
CA ALA A 544 -14.69 -6.58 22.28
C ALA A 544 -15.24 -5.91 21.00
N GLY A 545 -14.44 -5.92 19.93
CA GLY A 545 -14.84 -5.37 18.62
C GLY A 545 -16.06 -6.07 18.02
N VAL A 546 -16.09 -7.42 18.04
CA VAL A 546 -17.22 -8.21 17.54
C VAL A 546 -18.47 -7.99 18.37
N THR A 547 -18.36 -7.86 19.69
CA THR A 547 -19.50 -7.56 20.56
C THR A 547 -20.15 -6.23 20.17
N VAL A 548 -19.34 -5.20 19.91
CA VAL A 548 -19.81 -3.92 19.38
C VAL A 548 -20.50 -4.11 18.03
N PHE A 549 -19.85 -4.76 17.07
CA PHE A 549 -20.41 -4.98 15.73
C PHE A 549 -21.76 -5.71 15.76
N MET A 550 -21.83 -6.80 16.52
CA MET A 550 -23.03 -7.63 16.63
C MET A 550 -24.20 -6.86 17.26
N SER A 551 -23.94 -5.86 18.10
CA SER A 551 -24.98 -5.00 18.68
C SER A 551 -25.72 -4.16 17.62
N PHE A 552 -25.05 -3.82 16.51
CA PHE A 552 -25.68 -3.09 15.40
C PHE A 552 -26.67 -3.95 14.59
N LEU A 553 -26.64 -5.27 14.78
CA LEU A 553 -27.52 -6.22 14.11
C LEU A 553 -28.72 -6.61 14.99
N GLU A 554 -28.81 -6.11 16.23
CA GLU A 554 -29.92 -6.40 17.16
C GLU A 554 -31.10 -5.43 17.02
N ALA A 555 -30.95 -4.35 16.25
CA ALA A 555 -31.89 -3.22 16.20
C ALA A 555 -33.06 -3.37 15.19
N GLU A 556 -33.50 -4.59 14.87
CA GLU A 556 -34.70 -4.83 14.04
C GLU A 556 -36.02 -4.52 14.75
#